data_AF-A0A9D9HRN6-F1
#
_entry.id   AF-A0A9D9HRN6-F1
#
_cell.length_a   1.000
_cell.length_b   1.000
_cell.length_c   1.000
_cell.angle_alpha   90.00
_cell.angle_beta   90.00
_cell.angle_gamma   90.00
#
_symmetry.space_group_name_H-M   'P 1'
#
loop_
_entity.id
_entity.type
_entity.pdbx_description
1 polymer ?
#
loop_
_entity_poly.entity_id
_entity_poly.type
_entity_poly.pdbx_seq_one_letter_code
_entity_poly.pdbx_strand_id
1 'polypeptide(L)'
;MDKKVEAKFNTEGLIKTTDKSLGSLNPQQKVQLNRKGNELFNAGKFSEAEKIFKATGYSDGLSRIGDRYLSNNEFLKALKLFLLAHNKRKSEPLIEKIAKTIEFLIKEDNLK
;
A
#
# COMPACT_ATOMS: atom_id res chain seq x y z
N MET A 1 -2.60 -36.20 23.27
CA MET A 1 -2.35 -34.98 22.50
C MET A 1 -3.66 -34.58 21.84
N ASP A 2 -4.23 -33.44 22.26
CA ASP A 2 -5.60 -33.05 21.93
C ASP A 2 -5.76 -32.59 20.49
N LYS A 3 -6.56 -33.33 19.71
CA LYS A 3 -6.99 -33.01 18.33
C LYS A 3 -7.75 -31.68 18.18
N LYS A 4 -7.93 -30.92 19.27
CA LYS A 4 -8.52 -29.56 19.27
C LYS A 4 -7.51 -28.46 18.94
N VAL A 5 -6.21 -28.73 19.04
CA VAL A 5 -5.16 -27.71 18.80
C VAL A 5 -4.91 -27.53 17.29
N GLU A 6 -4.96 -28.60 16.51
CA GLU A 6 -4.70 -28.55 15.05
C GLU A 6 -5.81 -27.83 14.25
N ALA A 7 -7.05 -27.84 14.73
CA ALA A 7 -8.18 -27.20 14.06
C ALA A 7 -8.16 -25.65 14.12
N LYS A 8 -7.28 -25.05 14.94
CA LYS A 8 -7.12 -23.58 15.00
C LYS A 8 -6.10 -23.01 14.02
N PHE A 9 -5.38 -23.85 13.28
CA PHE A 9 -4.34 -23.42 12.35
C PHE A 9 -4.76 -23.43 10.88
N ASN A 10 -6.03 -23.72 10.59
CA ASN A 10 -6.51 -23.85 9.21
C ASN A 10 -7.59 -22.81 8.91
N THR A 11 -7.19 -21.69 8.31
CA THR A 11 -7.87 -20.94 7.22
C THR A 11 -7.37 -19.50 7.08
N GLU A 12 -6.63 -18.97 8.06
CA GLU A 12 -5.92 -17.69 7.93
C GLU A 12 -4.44 -17.95 8.21
N GLY A 13 -3.65 -18.08 7.15
CA GLY A 13 -2.21 -18.36 7.26
C GLY A 13 -1.51 -17.43 8.24
N LEU A 14 -0.37 -17.89 8.77
CA LEU A 14 0.54 -17.19 9.70
C LEU A 14 1.07 -15.81 9.23
N ILE A 15 0.54 -15.28 8.13
CA ILE A 15 0.79 -13.92 7.67
C ILE A 15 -0.36 -13.06 8.18
N LYS A 16 -0.09 -12.22 9.20
CA LYS A 16 -0.90 -11.04 9.49
C LYS A 16 -0.84 -10.11 8.27
N THR A 17 -1.66 -10.37 7.25
CA THR A 17 -1.93 -9.40 6.20
C THR A 17 -2.85 -8.36 6.81
N THR A 18 -2.29 -7.23 7.23
CA THR A 18 -3.04 -6.05 7.71
C THR A 18 -3.91 -5.41 6.61
N ASP A 19 -4.07 -6.07 5.48
CA ASP A 19 -4.85 -5.63 4.32
C ASP A 19 -6.34 -6.02 4.45
N LYS A 20 -6.73 -6.75 5.52
CA LYS A 20 -8.14 -6.99 5.84
C LYS A 20 -8.73 -5.72 6.47
N SER A 21 -9.57 -5.02 5.71
CA SER A 21 -10.35 -3.88 6.20
C SER A 21 -11.02 -4.24 7.52
N LEU A 22 -10.77 -3.45 8.57
CA LEU A 22 -11.64 -3.39 9.75
C LEU A 22 -13.07 -3.30 9.21
N GLY A 23 -14.01 -4.11 9.74
CA GLY A 23 -15.37 -4.25 9.22
C GLY A 23 -15.98 -2.91 8.80
N SER A 24 -16.76 -2.91 7.71
CA SER A 24 -17.01 -1.71 6.87
C SER A 24 -17.22 -0.44 7.70
N LEU A 25 -16.17 0.38 7.80
CA LEU A 25 -16.25 1.71 8.40
C LEU A 25 -17.38 2.46 7.71
N ASN A 26 -18.29 3.02 8.51
CA ASN A 26 -19.35 3.84 7.93
C ASN A 26 -18.75 5.11 7.31
N PRO A 27 -19.44 5.77 6.37
CA PRO A 27 -18.91 6.95 5.68
C PRO A 27 -18.45 8.06 6.63
N GLN A 28 -19.16 8.28 7.74
CA GLN A 28 -18.85 9.31 8.73
C GLN A 28 -17.53 9.02 9.47
N GLN A 29 -17.30 7.77 9.87
CA GLN A 29 -16.06 7.30 10.48
C GLN A 29 -14.89 7.45 9.51
N LYS A 30 -15.08 7.12 8.23
CA LYS A 30 -14.05 7.33 7.20
C LYS A 30 -13.68 8.80 7.08
N VAL A 31 -14.66 9.71 7.07
CA VAL A 31 -14.40 11.15 7.00
C VAL A 31 -13.61 11.65 8.22
N GLN A 32 -14.01 11.24 9.43
CA GLN A 32 -13.31 11.63 10.66
C GLN A 32 -11.86 11.11 10.67
N LEU A 33 -11.66 9.85 10.30
CA LEU A 33 -10.33 9.27 10.18
C LEU A 33 -9.49 9.96 9.10
N ASN A 34 -10.06 10.26 7.94
CA ASN A 34 -9.34 10.98 6.87
C ASN A 34 -8.91 12.38 7.29
N ARG A 35 -9.74 13.11 8.05
CA ARG A 35 -9.35 14.39 8.66
C ARG A 35 -8.15 14.20 9.59
N LYS A 36 -8.18 13.18 10.44
CA LYS A 36 -7.06 12.88 11.33
C LYS A 36 -5.78 12.50 10.56
N GLY A 37 -5.93 11.72 9.49
CA GLY A 37 -4.83 11.39 8.58
C GLY A 37 -4.23 12.64 7.92
N ASN A 38 -5.07 13.59 7.51
CA ASN A 38 -4.61 14.87 6.95
C ASN A 38 -3.87 15.73 7.99
N GLU A 39 -4.35 15.79 9.23
CA GLU A 39 -3.62 16.46 10.33
C GLU A 39 -2.23 15.86 10.54
N LEU A 40 -2.14 14.52 10.60
CA LEU A 40 -0.87 13.81 10.75
C LEU A 40 0.06 14.05 9.56
N PHE A 41 -0.47 14.03 8.33
CA PHE A 41 0.30 14.34 7.13
C PHE A 41 0.90 15.74 7.20
N ASN A 42 0.08 16.74 7.54
CA ASN A 42 0.52 18.13 7.62
C ASN A 42 1.54 18.34 8.76
N ALA A 43 1.48 17.51 9.81
CA ALA A 43 2.46 17.49 10.88
C ALA A 43 3.74 16.68 10.56
N GLY A 44 3.91 16.20 9.32
CA GLY A 44 5.06 15.39 8.91
C GLY A 44 5.06 13.95 9.43
N LYS A 45 3.98 13.52 10.11
CA LYS A 45 3.78 12.16 10.64
C LYS A 45 3.22 11.24 9.56
N PHE A 46 4.00 11.08 8.50
CA PHE A 46 3.57 10.43 7.27
C PHE A 46 3.31 8.94 7.42
N SER A 47 4.07 8.23 8.28
CA SER A 47 3.85 6.79 8.49
C SER A 47 2.51 6.53 9.17
N GLU A 48 2.13 7.37 10.13
CA GLU A 48 0.85 7.33 10.81
C GLU A 48 -0.29 7.72 9.87
N ALA A 49 -0.11 8.77 9.06
CA ALA A 49 -1.07 9.16 8.04
C ALA A 49 -1.32 8.04 7.02
N GLU A 50 -0.25 7.38 6.55
CA GLU A 50 -0.33 6.25 5.61
C GLU A 50 -1.19 5.09 6.17
N LYS A 51 -1.01 4.73 7.44
CA LYS A 51 -1.81 3.67 8.09
C LYS A 51 -3.30 4.01 8.05
N ILE A 52 -3.65 5.26 8.34
CA ILE A 52 -5.04 5.74 8.30
C ILE A 52 -5.58 5.70 6.88
N PHE A 53 -4.85 6.24 5.91
CA PHE A 53 -5.32 6.30 4.52
C PHE A 53 -5.49 4.91 3.90
N LYS A 54 -4.63 3.95 4.26
CA LYS A 54 -4.82 2.54 3.90
C LYS A 54 -6.07 1.94 4.52
N ALA A 55 -6.29 2.18 5.81
CA ALA A 55 -7.46 1.65 6.51
C ALA A 55 -8.79 2.21 5.98
N THR A 56 -8.81 3.46 5.51
CA THR A 56 -10.03 4.10 4.99
C THR A 56 -10.20 3.98 3.48
N GLY A 57 -9.14 3.65 2.74
CA GLY A 57 -9.11 3.65 1.28
C GLY A 57 -9.09 5.07 0.68
N TYR A 58 -8.50 6.05 1.38
CA TYR A 58 -8.52 7.45 0.93
C TYR A 58 -7.52 7.71 -0.20
N SER A 59 -8.02 7.66 -1.44
CA SER A 59 -7.23 7.76 -2.67
C SER A 59 -6.31 8.98 -2.75
N ASP A 60 -6.79 10.18 -2.38
CA ASP A 60 -5.96 11.40 -2.39
C ASP A 60 -4.79 11.31 -1.39
N GLY A 61 -5.08 10.93 -0.15
CA GLY A 61 -4.06 10.75 0.88
C GLY A 61 -3.01 9.70 0.52
N LEU A 62 -3.45 8.57 -0.05
CA LEU A 62 -2.56 7.53 -0.56
C LEU A 62 -1.68 8.04 -1.70
N SER A 63 -2.23 8.80 -2.65
CA SER A 63 -1.48 9.39 -3.75
C SER A 63 -0.42 10.38 -3.25
N ARG A 64 -0.74 11.21 -2.25
CA ARG A 64 0.19 12.18 -1.66
C ARG A 64 1.36 11.51 -0.93
N ILE A 65 1.11 10.44 -0.18
CA ILE A 65 2.20 9.64 0.42
C ILE A 65 3.00 8.94 -0.68
N GLY A 66 2.33 8.45 -1.73
CA GLY A 66 2.97 7.85 -2.90
C GLY A 66 3.98 8.80 -3.56
N ASP A 67 3.60 10.07 -3.75
CA ASP A 67 4.50 11.11 -4.28
C ASP A 67 5.73 11.32 -3.42
N ARG A 68 5.55 11.31 -2.09
CA ARG A 68 6.67 11.42 -1.15
C ARG A 68 7.62 10.23 -1.22
N TYR A 69 7.10 9.00 -1.38
CA TYR A 69 7.97 7.84 -1.59
C TYR A 69 8.71 7.94 -2.94
N LEU A 70 8.02 8.44 -3.97
CA LEU A 70 8.62 8.63 -5.28
C LEU A 70 9.74 9.68 -5.25
N SER A 71 9.57 10.80 -4.54
CA SER A 71 10.61 11.82 -4.37
C SER A 71 11.83 11.31 -3.61
N ASN A 72 11.65 10.27 -2.79
CA ASN A 72 12.73 9.60 -2.05
C ASN A 72 13.35 8.42 -2.82
N ASN A 73 13.02 8.23 -4.10
CA ASN A 73 13.43 7.08 -4.93
C ASN A 73 12.94 5.72 -4.40
N GLU A 74 11.91 5.69 -3.55
CA GLU A 74 11.29 4.47 -3.02
C GLU A 74 10.18 3.95 -3.96
N PHE A 75 10.56 3.63 -5.21
CA PHE A 75 9.63 3.37 -6.33
C PHE A 75 8.59 2.29 -6.03
N LEU A 76 8.97 1.18 -5.39
CA LEU A 76 8.03 0.08 -5.08
C LEU A 76 6.98 0.48 -4.04
N LYS A 77 7.37 1.28 -3.03
CA LYS A 77 6.42 1.79 -2.04
C LYS A 77 5.47 2.80 -2.68
N ALA A 78 5.99 3.69 -3.52
CA ALA A 78 5.18 4.63 -4.29
C ALA A 78 4.16 3.89 -5.18
N LEU A 79 4.61 2.89 -5.94
CA LEU A 79 3.74 2.09 -6.81
C LEU A 79 2.63 1.40 -6.02
N LYS A 80 2.96 0.76 -4.88
CA LYS A 80 1.96 0.13 -4.02
C LYS A 80 0.85 1.10 -3.62
N LEU A 81 1.22 2.33 -3.23
CA LEU A 81 0.22 3.33 -2.83
C LEU A 81 -0.59 3.87 -4.01
N PHE A 82 0.01 4.07 -5.18
CA PHE A 82 -0.73 4.49 -6.37
C PHE A 82 -1.75 3.44 -6.82
N LEU A 83 -1.40 2.15 -6.72
CA LEU A 83 -2.34 1.07 -6.99
C LEU A 83 -3.51 1.04 -6.00
N LEU A 84 -3.23 1.15 -4.70
CA LEU A 84 -4.28 1.25 -3.67
C LEU A 84 -5.17 2.50 -3.84
N ALA A 85 -4.61 3.59 -4.37
CA ALA A 85 -5.35 4.81 -4.69
C ALA A 85 -6.15 4.72 -6.00
N HIS A 86 -6.00 3.64 -6.78
CA HIS A 86 -6.50 3.54 -8.16
C HIS A 86 -5.99 4.67 -9.09
N ASN A 87 -4.79 5.20 -8.81
CA ASN A 87 -4.20 6.32 -9.53
C ASN A 87 -3.39 5.86 -10.74
N LYS A 88 -4.09 5.46 -11.82
CA LYS A 88 -3.48 4.94 -13.06
C LYS A 88 -2.42 5.86 -13.66
N ARG A 89 -2.71 7.17 -13.68
CA ARG A 89 -1.79 8.21 -14.18
C ARG A 89 -0.41 8.12 -13.53
N LYS A 90 -0.32 7.73 -12.26
CA LYS A 90 0.95 7.59 -11.54
C LYS A 90 1.45 6.15 -11.49
N SER A 91 0.57 5.14 -11.44
CA SER A 91 1.00 3.75 -11.38
C SER A 91 1.54 3.24 -12.73
N GLU A 92 0.90 3.59 -13.85
CA GLU A 92 1.26 3.04 -15.17
C GLU A 92 2.69 3.41 -15.60
N PRO A 93 3.16 4.66 -15.48
CA PRO A 93 4.55 4.99 -15.82
C PRO A 93 5.58 4.27 -14.93
N LEU A 94 5.26 4.03 -13.66
CA LEU A 94 6.12 3.28 -12.75
C LEU A 94 6.19 1.79 -13.14
N ILE A 95 5.04 1.20 -13.49
CA ILE A 95 4.96 -0.19 -13.98
C ILE A 95 5.80 -0.33 -15.25
N GLU A 96 5.63 0.58 -16.20
CA GLU A 96 6.39 0.56 -17.46
C GLU A 96 7.90 0.67 -17.20
N LYS A 97 8.32 1.61 -16.34
CA LYS A 97 9.73 1.78 -15.98
C LYS A 97 10.32 0.50 -15.37
N ILE A 98 9.60 -0.14 -14.45
CA ILE A 98 10.02 -1.38 -13.80
C ILE A 98 10.09 -2.52 -14.82
N ALA A 99 9.07 -2.68 -15.67
CA ALA A 99 9.04 -3.70 -16.70
C ALA A 99 10.23 -3.58 -17.68
N LYS A 100 10.53 -2.36 -18.15
CA LYS A 100 11.69 -2.10 -19.01
C LYS A 100 13.01 -2.40 -18.32
N THR A 101 13.11 -2.11 -17.02
CA THR A 101 14.32 -2.42 -16.23
C THR A 101 14.53 -3.93 -16.15
N ILE A 102 13.46 -4.69 -15.87
CA ILE A 102 13.51 -6.16 -15.82
C ILE A 102 13.88 -6.72 -17.20
N GLU A 103 13.25 -6.23 -18.27
CA GLU A 103 13.56 -6.64 -19.64
C GLU A 103 15.03 -6.41 -19.99
N PHE A 104 15.57 -5.25 -19.62
CA PHE A 104 16.98 -4.92 -19.82
C PHE A 104 17.90 -5.90 -19.10
N LEU A 105 17.64 -6.17 -17.81
CA LEU A 105 18.45 -7.09 -17.01
C LEU A 105 18.42 -8.52 -17.56
N ILE A 106 17.26 -8.98 -18.02
CA ILE A 106 17.13 -10.31 -18.66
C ILE A 106 17.96 -10.39 -19.94
N LYS A 107 17.93 -9.34 -20.78
CA LYS A 107 18.72 -9.30 -22.01
C LYS A 107 20.23 -9.28 -21.74
N GLU A 108 20.66 -8.52 -20.73
CA GLU A 108 22.06 -8.46 -20.34
C GLU A 108 22.60 -9.81 -19.84
N ASP A 109 21.79 -10.54 -19.08
CA ASP A 109 22.18 -11.87 -18.56
C ASP A 109 22.28 -12.92 -19.68
N ASN A 110 21.37 -12.89 -20.66
CA ASN A 110 21.37 -13.79 -21.82
C ASN A 110 22.49 -13.52 -22.84
N LEU A 111 23.22 -12.40 -22.71
CA LEU A 111 24.35 -12.04 -23.57
C LEU A 111 25.71 -12.45 -22.98
N LYS A 112 25.72 -13.06 -21.78
CA LYS A 112 26.91 -13.63 -21.13
C LYS A 112 27.05 -15.12 -21.42
#